data_AF-A0A974T0R7-F1
#
_entry.id   AF-A0A974T0R7-F1
#
_cell.length_a   1.000
_cell.length_b   1.000
_cell.length_c   1.000
_cell.angle_alpha   90.00
_cell.angle_beta   90.00
_cell.angle_gamma   90.00
#
_symmetry.space_group_name_H-M   'P 1'
#
loop_
_entity.id
_entity.type
_entity.pdbx_description
1 polymer ?
#
loop_
_entity_poly.entity_id
_entity_poly.type
_entity_poly.pdbx_seq_one_letter_code
_entity_poly.pdbx_strand_id
1 'polypeptide(L)'
;MENLLTLTHATERDIDLLLVEELKCSSDFVRWFVNEAQGKGQSLGTFSTSSVAHSKRRTHNRREIDICLKLSPRAGLPSYVLIENKLDTSEQPHQAESYREEAELLVQRAEAAAVRSVLVCPSKYAEQNRTFAGKFNAVVLYEDISRYLAERSLGFDGELKARLNHRHELLEQAIQKSRRGYEAVPLPIIEEFNAKYVALCQKECPTLKPGPSMLKEGRPGESKTMIFAPDTLPDWSFLPQMRIVHQLREGNGNINFYGWGDHFTTLAATVAADLKGTPYRVVPTINKRANGRSGLMIVVETPQIDNLKGFDEQREAILSGMRAVDTLNAWIWKNRDAVEQWAETVART
;
A
#
# COMPACT_ATOMS: atom_id res chain seq x y z
N MET A 1 -27.94 -0.86 -19.59
CA MET A 1 -27.92 -0.56 -18.15
C MET A 1 -26.50 -0.80 -17.70
N GLU A 2 -25.74 0.26 -17.40
CA GLU A 2 -24.39 0.11 -16.85
C GLU A 2 -24.50 -0.58 -15.49
N ASN A 3 -23.76 -1.68 -15.33
CA ASN A 3 -23.75 -2.46 -14.11
C ASN A 3 -22.96 -1.65 -13.07
N LEU A 4 -23.66 -0.95 -12.19
CA LEU A 4 -23.07 -0.10 -11.16
C LEU A 4 -22.41 -1.02 -10.13
N LEU A 5 -21.09 -1.18 -10.24
CA LEU A 5 -20.33 -2.00 -9.30
C LEU A 5 -20.47 -1.40 -7.89
N THR A 6 -20.84 -2.22 -6.91
CA THR A 6 -20.99 -1.77 -5.51
C THR A 6 -19.66 -1.26 -4.93
N LEU A 7 -18.54 -1.81 -5.39
CA LEU A 7 -17.19 -1.32 -5.10
C LEU A 7 -16.45 -1.12 -6.43
N THR A 8 -15.64 -0.07 -6.52
CA THR A 8 -14.80 0.16 -7.71
C THR A 8 -13.78 -0.97 -7.90
N HIS A 9 -13.29 -1.55 -6.80
CA HIS A 9 -12.42 -2.72 -6.75
C HIS A 9 -12.42 -3.32 -5.34
N ALA A 10 -12.28 -4.64 -5.23
CA ALA A 10 -12.09 -5.32 -3.94
C ALA A 10 -10.65 -5.18 -3.43
N THR A 11 -10.50 -4.94 -2.13
CA THR A 11 -9.22 -4.91 -1.40
C THR A 11 -9.06 -6.13 -0.49
N GLU A 12 -7.84 -6.40 -0.01
CA GLU A 12 -7.60 -7.47 0.98
C GLU A 12 -8.51 -7.30 2.21
N ARG A 13 -8.65 -6.06 2.69
CA ARG A 13 -9.50 -5.73 3.84
C ARG A 13 -10.99 -6.04 3.63
N ASP A 14 -11.51 -5.84 2.42
CA ASP A 14 -12.91 -6.15 2.13
C ASP A 14 -13.16 -7.66 2.22
N ILE A 15 -12.19 -8.45 1.76
CA ILE A 15 -12.23 -9.91 1.87
C ILE A 15 -12.03 -10.35 3.32
N ASP A 16 -11.15 -9.70 4.08
CA ASP A 16 -10.95 -10.03 5.50
C ASP A 16 -12.26 -9.88 6.29
N LEU A 17 -12.98 -8.78 6.08
CA LEU A 17 -14.25 -8.53 6.74
C LEU A 17 -15.33 -9.54 6.33
N LEU A 18 -15.39 -9.91 5.05
CA LEU A 18 -16.28 -10.97 4.58
C LEU A 18 -15.97 -12.31 5.25
N LEU A 19 -14.69 -12.70 5.32
CA LEU A 19 -14.26 -13.94 5.95
C LEU A 19 -14.59 -13.95 7.44
N VAL A 20 -14.33 -12.83 8.15
CA VAL A 20 -14.66 -12.69 9.56
C VAL A 20 -16.18 -12.81 9.78
N GLU A 21 -17.00 -12.20 8.92
CA GLU A 21 -18.45 -12.33 9.00
C GLU A 21 -18.89 -13.79 8.84
N GLU A 22 -18.45 -14.48 7.79
CA GLU A 22 -18.84 -15.87 7.54
C GLU A 22 -18.34 -16.82 8.63
N LEU A 23 -17.10 -16.65 9.10
CA LEU A 23 -16.52 -17.43 10.20
C LEU A 23 -17.19 -17.15 11.55
N LYS A 24 -17.82 -15.99 11.72
CA LYS A 24 -18.55 -15.62 12.93
C LYS A 24 -19.99 -16.12 12.90
N CYS A 25 -20.65 -16.00 11.75
CA CYS A 25 -22.11 -16.08 11.66
C CYS A 25 -22.62 -17.38 11.01
N SER A 26 -21.78 -18.14 10.30
CA SER A 26 -22.20 -19.33 9.56
C SER A 26 -21.47 -20.59 10.03
N SER A 27 -22.15 -21.43 10.81
CA SER A 27 -21.59 -22.72 11.24
C SER A 27 -21.28 -23.66 10.07
N ASP A 28 -22.04 -23.57 8.98
CA ASP A 28 -21.81 -24.36 7.76
C ASP A 28 -20.53 -23.91 7.07
N PHE A 29 -20.33 -22.59 6.95
CA PHE A 29 -19.09 -22.04 6.41
C PHE A 29 -17.89 -22.43 7.26
N VAL A 30 -17.98 -22.35 8.59
CA VAL A 30 -16.89 -22.78 9.49
C VAL A 30 -16.55 -24.25 9.27
N ARG A 31 -17.54 -25.15 9.17
CA ARG A 31 -17.28 -26.58 8.93
C ARG A 31 -16.63 -26.81 7.58
N TRP A 32 -17.15 -26.17 6.53
CA TRP A 32 -16.58 -26.24 5.19
C TRP A 32 -15.13 -25.72 5.17
N PHE A 33 -14.90 -24.53 5.70
CA PHE A 33 -13.57 -23.92 5.74
C PHE A 33 -12.57 -24.75 6.55
N VAL A 34 -12.99 -25.32 7.69
CA VAL A 34 -12.14 -26.21 8.48
C VAL A 34 -11.80 -27.48 7.72
N ASN A 35 -12.71 -28.01 6.89
CA ASN A 35 -12.42 -29.15 6.03
C ASN A 35 -11.33 -28.79 5.00
N GLU A 36 -11.45 -27.65 4.32
CA GLU A 36 -10.43 -27.18 3.38
C GLU A 36 -9.09 -26.91 4.06
N ALA A 37 -9.12 -26.35 5.29
CA ALA A 37 -7.94 -26.01 6.08
C ALA A 37 -7.17 -27.23 6.64
N GLN A 38 -7.75 -28.44 6.61
CA GLN A 38 -7.06 -29.63 7.15
C GLN A 38 -5.81 -30.00 6.33
N GLY A 39 -5.81 -29.78 5.02
CA GLY A 39 -4.66 -30.10 4.15
C GLY A 39 -4.09 -31.51 4.38
N LYS A 40 -2.75 -31.68 4.32
CA LYS A 40 -2.04 -32.97 4.47
C LYS A 40 -1.52 -33.30 5.89
N GLY A 41 -2.09 -32.75 6.97
CA GLY A 41 -1.52 -32.90 8.32
C GLY A 41 -2.48 -33.41 9.41
N GLN A 42 -2.15 -33.14 10.67
CA GLN A 42 -2.97 -33.49 11.84
C GLN A 42 -4.39 -32.88 11.79
N SER A 43 -5.40 -33.70 12.05
CA SER A 43 -6.80 -33.27 12.10
C SER A 43 -6.99 -32.12 13.11
N LEU A 44 -7.81 -31.13 12.73
CA LEU A 44 -8.25 -30.06 13.64
C LEU A 44 -9.23 -30.57 14.71
N GLY A 45 -9.65 -31.83 14.63
CA GLY A 45 -10.55 -32.50 15.56
C GLY A 45 -12.00 -32.04 15.41
N THR A 46 -12.88 -32.63 16.22
CA THR A 46 -14.27 -32.19 16.32
C THR A 46 -14.38 -30.98 17.23
N PHE A 47 -15.15 -29.98 16.82
CA PHE A 47 -15.43 -28.79 17.62
C PHE A 47 -16.94 -28.63 17.83
N SER A 48 -17.32 -27.98 18.93
CA SER A 48 -18.72 -27.68 19.27
C SER A 48 -19.06 -26.20 19.11
N THR A 49 -18.08 -25.32 19.30
CA THR A 49 -18.22 -23.88 19.07
C THR A 49 -16.99 -23.32 18.39
N SER A 50 -17.16 -22.17 17.74
CA SER A 50 -16.07 -21.41 17.14
C SER A 50 -16.14 -19.93 17.52
N SER A 51 -14.99 -19.27 17.49
CA SER A 51 -14.89 -17.83 17.63
C SER A 51 -13.78 -17.29 16.73
N VAL A 52 -14.02 -16.14 16.11
CA VAL A 52 -13.05 -15.49 15.20
C VAL A 52 -12.61 -14.15 15.77
N ALA A 53 -11.35 -13.80 15.56
CA ALA A 53 -10.77 -12.48 15.83
C ALA A 53 -10.05 -11.98 14.57
N HIS A 54 -10.25 -10.70 14.24
CA HIS A 54 -9.54 -10.00 13.18
C HIS A 54 -8.38 -9.19 13.79
N SER A 55 -7.24 -9.09 13.10
CA SER A 55 -6.16 -8.15 13.45
C SER A 55 -5.62 -8.37 14.88
N LYS A 56 -5.27 -9.61 15.25
CA LYS A 56 -4.74 -9.85 16.61
C LYS A 56 -3.31 -9.33 16.70
N ARG A 57 -3.11 -8.17 17.36
CA ARG A 57 -1.77 -7.68 17.71
C ARG A 57 -1.08 -8.69 18.61
N ARG A 58 0.12 -9.13 18.24
CA ARG A 58 0.95 -9.99 19.08
C ARG A 58 1.45 -9.22 20.29
N THR A 59 1.53 -9.90 21.43
CA THR A 59 2.00 -9.32 22.70
C THR A 59 3.49 -8.96 22.66
N HIS A 60 4.28 -9.56 21.76
CA HIS A 60 5.75 -9.42 21.74
C HIS A 60 6.35 -9.09 20.36
N ASN A 61 5.54 -8.83 19.33
CA ASN A 61 6.03 -8.42 18.01
C ASN A 61 5.03 -7.49 17.31
N ARG A 62 5.52 -6.55 16.50
CA ARG A 62 4.70 -5.59 15.74
C ARG A 62 3.97 -6.21 14.53
N ARG A 63 4.10 -7.51 14.30
CA ARG A 63 3.49 -8.22 13.16
C ARG A 63 2.11 -8.73 13.52
N GLU A 64 1.15 -8.49 12.63
CA GLU A 64 -0.27 -8.78 12.79
C GLU A 64 -0.60 -10.16 12.18
N ILE A 65 -1.56 -10.86 12.77
CA ILE A 65 -2.24 -12.00 12.13
C ILE A 65 -3.57 -11.46 11.62
N ASP A 66 -3.85 -11.63 10.33
CA ASP A 66 -5.05 -11.07 9.70
C ASP A 66 -6.32 -11.62 10.37
N ILE A 67 -6.46 -12.96 10.41
CA ILE A 67 -7.62 -13.61 11.01
C ILE A 67 -7.19 -14.83 11.85
N CYS A 68 -7.76 -14.95 13.05
CA CYS A 68 -7.58 -16.09 13.94
C CYS A 68 -8.93 -16.74 14.26
N LEU A 69 -9.10 -17.99 13.84
CA LEU A 69 -10.26 -18.81 14.16
C LEU A 69 -9.90 -19.82 15.26
N LYS A 70 -10.61 -19.74 16.39
CA LYS A 70 -10.52 -20.69 17.48
C LYS A 70 -11.68 -21.68 17.41
N LEU A 71 -11.37 -22.97 17.46
CA LEU A 71 -12.30 -24.09 17.46
C LEU A 71 -12.28 -24.75 18.84
N SER A 72 -13.41 -24.73 19.55
CA SER A 72 -13.48 -25.24 20.92
C SER A 72 -14.25 -26.57 20.95
N PRO A 73 -13.63 -27.67 21.43
CA PRO A 73 -14.33 -28.94 21.65
C PRO A 73 -15.23 -28.86 22.88
N ARG A 74 -16.04 -29.92 23.11
CA ARG A 74 -16.82 -30.09 24.36
C ARG A 74 -15.92 -30.24 25.59
N ALA A 75 -14.79 -30.91 25.43
CA ALA A 75 -13.79 -31.12 26.47
C ALA A 75 -12.40 -31.16 25.82
N GLY A 76 -11.39 -30.69 26.55
CA GLY A 76 -10.00 -30.62 26.08
C GLY A 76 -9.60 -29.24 25.54
N LEU A 77 -8.40 -29.18 24.97
CA LEU A 77 -7.81 -27.94 24.46
C LEU A 77 -8.43 -27.53 23.11
N PRO A 78 -8.53 -26.23 22.81
CA PRO A 78 -9.01 -25.74 21.53
C PRO A 78 -8.00 -25.98 20.41
N SER A 79 -8.48 -26.01 19.17
CA SER A 79 -7.64 -25.92 17.97
C SER A 79 -7.69 -24.51 17.38
N TYR A 80 -6.63 -24.07 16.70
CA TYR A 80 -6.59 -22.76 16.06
C TYR A 80 -6.31 -22.87 14.56
N VAL A 81 -6.96 -22.02 13.78
CA VAL A 81 -6.65 -21.77 12.37
C VAL A 81 -6.20 -20.32 12.25
N LEU A 82 -4.93 -20.14 11.88
CA LEU A 82 -4.30 -18.84 11.66
C LEU A 82 -4.36 -18.56 10.16
N ILE A 83 -5.13 -17.56 9.78
CA ILE A 83 -5.47 -17.28 8.39
C ILE A 83 -4.74 -16.02 7.98
N GLU A 84 -3.94 -16.14 6.93
CA GLU A 84 -3.33 -15.02 6.20
C GLU A 84 -4.10 -14.84 4.90
N ASN A 85 -4.49 -13.61 4.60
CA ASN A 85 -5.21 -13.29 3.38
C ASN A 85 -4.32 -12.51 2.40
N LYS A 86 -4.32 -12.91 1.12
CA LYS A 86 -3.50 -12.26 0.08
C LYS A 86 -4.25 -12.12 -1.23
N LEU A 87 -4.20 -10.92 -1.80
CA LEU A 87 -4.80 -10.60 -3.09
C LEU A 87 -3.76 -10.29 -4.17
N ASP A 88 -2.96 -9.26 -3.94
CA ASP A 88 -1.96 -8.73 -4.88
C ASP A 88 -0.70 -8.19 -4.19
N THR A 89 -0.67 -8.13 -2.85
CA THR A 89 0.47 -7.61 -2.10
C THR A 89 1.61 -8.63 -2.02
N SER A 90 2.83 -8.16 -2.25
CA SER A 90 4.04 -8.98 -2.12
C SER A 90 4.30 -9.36 -0.65
N GLU A 91 4.95 -10.52 -0.46
CA GLU A 91 5.32 -11.05 0.85
C GLU A 91 6.07 -10.04 1.72
N GLN A 92 5.76 -10.02 3.02
CA GLN A 92 6.64 -9.39 3.99
C GLN A 92 7.75 -10.38 4.40
N PRO A 93 9.01 -9.93 4.58
CA PRO A 93 10.11 -10.81 4.98
C PRO A 93 9.79 -11.59 6.27
N HIS A 94 9.98 -12.91 6.26
CA HIS A 94 9.79 -13.82 7.40
C HIS A 94 8.35 -13.98 7.91
N GLN A 95 7.34 -13.66 7.10
CA GLN A 95 5.94 -13.71 7.54
C GLN A 95 5.48 -15.14 7.88
N ALA A 96 5.69 -16.11 6.97
CA ALA A 96 5.30 -17.50 7.18
C ALA A 96 6.07 -18.20 8.31
N GLU A 97 7.36 -17.87 8.50
CA GLU A 97 8.15 -18.36 9.63
C GLU A 97 7.54 -17.91 10.97
N SER A 98 7.02 -16.66 11.02
CA SER A 98 6.37 -16.10 12.20
C SER A 98 5.03 -16.78 12.55
N TYR A 99 4.32 -17.35 11.58
CA TYR A 99 3.12 -18.16 11.84
C TYR A 99 3.44 -19.52 12.43
N ARG A 100 4.52 -20.15 11.94
CA ARG A 100 4.98 -21.43 12.47
C ARG A 100 5.45 -21.30 13.92
N GLU A 101 6.23 -20.27 14.23
CA GLU A 101 6.69 -20.00 15.60
C GLU A 101 5.51 -19.79 16.57
N GLU A 102 4.48 -19.05 16.15
CA GLU A 102 3.28 -18.84 16.97
C GLU A 102 2.52 -20.16 17.21
N ALA A 103 2.37 -20.97 16.15
CA ALA A 103 1.73 -22.26 16.23
C ALA A 103 2.47 -23.20 17.21
N GLU A 104 3.80 -23.23 17.14
CA GLU A 104 4.65 -24.00 18.04
C GLU A 104 4.52 -23.53 19.49
N LEU A 105 4.50 -22.21 19.73
CA LEU A 105 4.35 -21.65 21.08
C LEU A 105 3.01 -22.01 21.73
N LEU A 106 1.90 -21.92 20.99
CA LEU A 106 0.57 -22.26 21.51
C LEU A 106 0.46 -23.73 21.92
N VAL A 107 1.09 -24.62 21.15
CA VAL A 107 1.14 -26.06 21.46
C VAL A 107 2.09 -26.34 22.61
N GLN A 108 3.30 -25.75 22.62
CA GLN A 108 4.30 -25.92 23.69
C GLN A 108 3.78 -25.45 25.06
N ARG A 109 2.94 -24.41 25.08
CA ARG A 109 2.30 -23.91 26.32
C ARG A 109 1.07 -24.70 26.75
N ALA A 110 0.72 -25.77 26.04
CA ALA A 110 -0.51 -26.54 26.25
C ALA A 110 -1.79 -25.66 26.21
N GLU A 111 -1.77 -24.61 25.38
CA GLU A 111 -2.91 -23.71 25.16
C GLU A 111 -3.75 -24.11 23.94
N ALA A 112 -3.22 -25.01 23.10
CA ALA A 112 -3.88 -25.54 21.91
C ALA A 112 -3.63 -27.04 21.73
N ALA A 113 -4.64 -27.77 21.27
CA ALA A 113 -4.51 -29.16 20.83
C ALA A 113 -3.85 -29.26 19.45
N ALA A 114 -4.17 -28.31 18.56
CA ALA A 114 -3.59 -28.22 17.22
C ALA A 114 -3.65 -26.77 16.73
N VAL A 115 -2.69 -26.39 15.88
CA VAL A 115 -2.69 -25.09 15.20
C VAL A 115 -2.37 -25.31 13.73
N ARG A 116 -3.13 -24.64 12.85
CA ARG A 116 -2.93 -24.68 11.40
C ARG A 116 -2.79 -23.28 10.82
N SER A 117 -1.75 -23.05 10.03
CA SER A 117 -1.62 -21.85 9.21
C SER A 117 -2.25 -22.08 7.84
N VAL A 118 -3.09 -21.15 7.40
CA VAL A 118 -3.81 -21.22 6.13
C VAL A 118 -3.59 -19.94 5.34
N LEU A 119 -3.18 -20.08 4.09
CA LEU A 119 -3.17 -18.98 3.14
C LEU A 119 -4.51 -18.96 2.40
N VAL A 120 -5.20 -17.83 2.43
CA VAL A 120 -6.41 -17.58 1.65
C VAL A 120 -6.05 -16.60 0.54
N CYS A 121 -6.16 -17.03 -0.72
CA CYS A 121 -5.74 -16.19 -1.85
C CYS A 121 -6.36 -16.65 -3.18
N PRO A 122 -6.31 -15.83 -4.24
CA PRO A 122 -6.64 -16.29 -5.59
C PRO A 122 -5.70 -17.40 -6.08
N SER A 123 -6.20 -18.32 -6.91
CA SER A 123 -5.40 -19.38 -7.55
C SER A 123 -4.12 -18.85 -8.23
N LYS A 124 -4.25 -17.75 -8.99
CA LYS A 124 -3.13 -17.08 -9.66
C LYS A 124 -2.06 -16.60 -8.68
N TYR A 125 -2.45 -16.08 -7.51
CA TYR A 125 -1.50 -15.66 -6.48
C TYR A 125 -0.72 -16.87 -5.95
N ALA A 126 -1.40 -17.97 -5.63
CA ALA A 126 -0.77 -19.21 -5.16
C ALA A 126 0.20 -19.78 -6.21
N GLU A 127 -0.15 -19.72 -7.50
CA GLU A 127 0.69 -20.17 -8.61
C GLU A 127 1.93 -19.30 -8.82
N GLN A 128 1.80 -17.98 -8.65
CA GLN A 128 2.92 -17.03 -8.78
C GLN A 128 3.84 -17.08 -7.56
N ASN A 129 3.30 -17.38 -6.37
CA ASN A 129 4.02 -17.39 -5.10
C ASN A 129 4.09 -18.80 -4.49
N ARG A 130 4.36 -19.83 -5.32
CA ARG A 130 4.35 -21.25 -4.89
C ARG A 130 5.22 -21.53 -3.68
N THR A 131 6.42 -20.94 -3.63
CA THR A 131 7.35 -21.13 -2.51
C THR A 131 6.74 -20.63 -1.20
N PHE A 132 6.06 -19.49 -1.22
CA PHE A 132 5.41 -18.91 -0.05
C PHE A 132 4.13 -19.63 0.33
N ALA A 133 3.28 -19.95 -0.64
CA ALA A 133 2.09 -20.76 -0.42
C ALA A 133 2.45 -22.12 0.21
N GLY A 134 3.56 -22.72 -0.21
CA GLY A 134 4.10 -23.97 0.34
C GLY A 134 4.60 -23.89 1.79
N LYS A 135 4.72 -22.69 2.38
CA LYS A 135 5.06 -22.52 3.81
C LYS A 135 3.85 -22.65 4.74
N PHE A 136 2.63 -22.63 4.21
CA PHE A 136 1.39 -22.79 4.98
C PHE A 136 0.95 -24.25 5.04
N ASN A 137 0.16 -24.62 6.05
CA ASN A 137 -0.35 -25.99 6.16
C ASN A 137 -1.42 -26.33 5.12
N ALA A 138 -2.16 -25.32 4.68
CA ALA A 138 -3.17 -25.42 3.64
C ALA A 138 -3.28 -24.10 2.87
N VAL A 139 -3.81 -24.18 1.66
CA VAL A 139 -4.19 -23.03 0.83
C VAL A 139 -5.66 -23.18 0.51
N VAL A 140 -6.45 -22.16 0.81
CA VAL A 140 -7.89 -22.09 0.46
C VAL A 140 -8.05 -21.02 -0.60
N LEU A 141 -8.59 -21.39 -1.75
CA LEU A 141 -8.66 -20.48 -2.88
C LEU A 141 -9.91 -19.60 -2.80
N TYR A 142 -9.78 -18.34 -3.23
CA TYR A 142 -10.93 -17.46 -3.41
C TYR A 142 -11.98 -18.09 -4.33
N GLU A 143 -11.53 -18.80 -5.37
CA GLU A 143 -12.39 -19.51 -6.30
C GLU A 143 -13.24 -20.59 -5.62
N ASP A 144 -12.71 -21.28 -4.61
CA ASP A 144 -13.45 -22.33 -3.90
C ASP A 144 -14.44 -21.70 -2.90
N ILE A 145 -14.07 -20.61 -2.24
CA ILE A 145 -14.96 -19.83 -1.38
C ILE A 145 -16.12 -19.25 -2.20
N SER A 146 -15.80 -18.65 -3.35
CA SER A 146 -16.76 -18.09 -4.30
C SER A 146 -17.76 -19.14 -4.75
N ARG A 147 -17.28 -20.33 -5.15
CA ARG A 147 -18.12 -21.46 -5.55
C ARG A 147 -19.02 -21.95 -4.41
N TYR A 148 -18.46 -22.11 -3.20
CA TYR A 148 -19.22 -22.53 -2.03
C TYR A 148 -20.39 -21.57 -1.73
N LEU A 149 -20.14 -20.26 -1.78
CA LEU A 149 -21.17 -19.25 -1.51
C LEU A 149 -22.26 -19.25 -2.58
N ALA A 150 -21.88 -19.40 -3.86
CA ALA A 150 -22.82 -19.51 -4.97
C ALA A 150 -23.68 -20.77 -4.87
N GLU A 151 -23.09 -21.93 -4.59
CA GLU A 151 -23.82 -23.18 -4.40
C GLU A 151 -24.77 -23.12 -3.20
N ARG A 152 -24.30 -22.55 -2.09
CA ARG A 152 -25.11 -22.34 -0.89
C ARG A 152 -26.30 -21.42 -1.16
N SER A 153 -26.15 -20.39 -2.01
CA SER A 153 -27.23 -19.46 -2.31
C SER A 153 -28.42 -20.11 -3.04
N LEU A 154 -28.18 -21.21 -3.77
CA LEU A 154 -29.25 -21.97 -4.44
C LEU A 154 -30.24 -22.59 -3.45
N GLY A 155 -29.81 -22.86 -2.22
CA GLY A 155 -30.66 -23.41 -1.16
C GLY A 155 -31.51 -22.39 -0.41
N PHE A 156 -31.40 -21.10 -0.73
CA PHE A 156 -32.11 -20.02 -0.05
C PHE A 156 -32.83 -19.09 -1.02
N ASP A 157 -33.81 -18.36 -0.49
CA ASP A 157 -34.52 -17.28 -1.18
C ASP A 157 -34.51 -15.99 -0.35
N GLY A 158 -34.95 -14.89 -0.95
CA GLY A 158 -35.06 -13.59 -0.29
C GLY A 158 -33.71 -13.00 0.12
N GLU A 159 -33.67 -12.35 1.29
CA GLU A 159 -32.51 -11.58 1.75
C GLU A 159 -31.23 -12.42 1.87
N LEU A 160 -31.31 -13.65 2.37
CA LEU A 160 -30.13 -14.49 2.57
C LEU A 160 -29.49 -14.90 1.24
N LYS A 161 -30.30 -15.20 0.22
CA LYS A 161 -29.81 -15.45 -1.15
C LYS A 161 -29.09 -14.22 -1.69
N ALA A 162 -29.69 -13.03 -1.53
CA ALA A 162 -29.10 -11.78 -1.99
C ALA A 162 -27.75 -11.48 -1.32
N ARG A 163 -27.63 -11.71 0.00
CA ARG A 163 -26.38 -11.56 0.74
C ARG A 163 -25.30 -12.54 0.26
N LEU A 164 -25.64 -13.81 0.06
CA LEU A 164 -24.70 -14.82 -0.43
C LEU A 164 -24.21 -14.51 -1.85
N ASN A 165 -25.12 -14.09 -2.73
CA ASN A 165 -24.76 -13.66 -4.09
C ASN A 165 -23.85 -12.44 -4.08
N HIS A 166 -24.13 -11.45 -3.22
CA HIS A 166 -23.27 -10.27 -3.08
C HIS A 166 -21.85 -10.64 -2.61
N ARG A 167 -21.73 -11.55 -1.64
CA ARG A 167 -20.43 -12.05 -1.16
C ARG A 167 -19.66 -12.81 -2.24
N HIS A 168 -20.37 -13.63 -3.03
CA HIS A 168 -19.82 -14.30 -4.21
C HIS A 168 -19.31 -13.27 -5.24
N GLU A 169 -20.11 -12.27 -5.59
CA GLU A 169 -19.73 -11.21 -6.54
C GLU A 169 -18.51 -10.41 -6.06
N LEU A 170 -18.39 -10.16 -4.75
CA LEU A 170 -17.23 -9.48 -4.16
C LEU A 170 -15.94 -10.31 -4.33
N LEU A 171 -16.01 -11.63 -4.10
CA LEU A 171 -14.88 -12.54 -4.34
C LEU A 171 -14.52 -12.61 -5.83
N GLU A 172 -15.51 -12.66 -6.72
CA GLU A 172 -15.27 -12.63 -8.17
C GLU A 172 -14.54 -11.35 -8.59
N GLN A 173 -14.91 -10.19 -8.05
CA GLN A 173 -14.18 -8.94 -8.31
C GLN A 173 -12.71 -9.03 -7.87
N ALA A 174 -12.43 -9.63 -6.71
CA ALA A 174 -11.07 -9.83 -6.23
C ALA A 174 -10.29 -10.82 -7.11
N ILE A 175 -10.90 -11.93 -7.52
CA ILE A 175 -10.30 -12.90 -8.44
C ILE A 175 -9.94 -12.23 -9.78
N GLN A 176 -10.87 -11.46 -10.36
CA GLN A 176 -10.65 -10.75 -11.61
C GLN A 176 -9.53 -9.72 -11.50
N LYS A 177 -9.45 -8.99 -10.38
CA LYS A 177 -8.33 -8.07 -10.10
C LYS A 177 -6.99 -8.80 -10.11
N SER A 178 -6.89 -9.94 -9.40
CA SER A 178 -5.67 -10.75 -9.40
C SER A 178 -5.31 -11.23 -10.81
N ARG A 179 -6.30 -11.67 -11.60
CA ARG A 179 -6.12 -12.14 -12.99
C ARG A 179 -5.64 -11.06 -13.95
N ARG A 180 -6.16 -9.83 -13.84
CA ARG A 180 -5.76 -8.70 -14.70
C ARG A 180 -4.38 -8.14 -14.31
N GLY A 181 -3.99 -8.28 -13.04
CA GLY A 181 -2.85 -7.53 -12.51
C GLY A 181 -3.23 -6.06 -12.31
N TYR A 182 -2.36 -5.26 -11.67
CA TYR A 182 -2.60 -3.83 -11.53
C TYR A 182 -2.53 -3.15 -12.90
N GLU A 183 -3.69 -2.95 -13.52
CA GLU A 183 -3.86 -2.09 -14.67
C GLU A 183 -4.34 -0.74 -14.14
N ALA A 184 -3.49 0.29 -14.24
CA ALA A 184 -3.85 1.64 -13.88
C ALA A 184 -5.07 2.03 -14.72
N VAL A 185 -6.25 2.16 -14.10
CA VAL A 185 -7.44 2.64 -14.80
C VAL A 185 -7.17 4.10 -15.16
N PRO A 186 -6.97 4.44 -16.44
CA PRO A 186 -6.75 5.82 -16.84
C PRO A 186 -8.04 6.58 -16.56
N LEU A 187 -7.93 7.68 -15.83
CA LEU A 187 -9.04 8.63 -15.67
C LEU A 187 -8.82 9.75 -16.69
N PRO A 188 -9.67 9.88 -17.74
CA PRO A 188 -9.47 10.87 -18.80
C PRO A 188 -9.27 12.29 -18.28
N ILE A 189 -9.95 12.65 -17.19
CA ILE A 189 -9.83 13.95 -16.53
C ILE A 189 -8.41 14.24 -15.99
N ILE A 190 -7.71 13.21 -15.50
CA ILE A 190 -6.34 13.35 -14.99
C ILE A 190 -5.33 13.40 -16.12
N GLU A 191 -5.57 12.65 -17.20
CA GLU A 191 -4.74 12.74 -18.40
C GLU A 191 -4.84 14.12 -19.04
N GLU A 192 -6.06 14.65 -19.17
CA GLU A 192 -6.30 16.01 -19.67
C GLU A 192 -5.66 17.06 -18.75
N PHE A 193 -5.87 16.96 -17.43
CA PHE A 193 -5.25 17.86 -16.46
C PHE A 193 -3.72 17.85 -16.60
N ASN A 194 -3.12 16.67 -16.70
CA ASN A 194 -1.67 16.54 -16.81
C ASN A 194 -1.14 17.11 -18.14
N ALA A 195 -1.82 16.87 -19.25
CA ALA A 195 -1.46 17.44 -20.54
C ALA A 195 -1.47 18.98 -20.49
N LYS A 196 -2.52 19.57 -19.90
CA LYS A 196 -2.62 21.03 -19.68
C LYS A 196 -1.54 21.54 -18.73
N TYR A 197 -1.25 20.81 -17.65
CA TYR A 197 -0.18 21.15 -16.70
C TYR A 197 1.19 21.16 -17.40
N VAL A 198 1.51 20.11 -18.16
CA VAL A 198 2.77 20.00 -18.91
C VAL A 198 2.91 21.15 -19.91
N ALA A 199 1.87 21.43 -20.69
CA ALA A 199 1.88 22.51 -21.67
C ALA A 199 2.06 23.89 -21.02
N LEU A 200 1.38 24.15 -19.89
CA LEU A 200 1.54 25.40 -19.15
C LEU A 200 2.94 25.52 -18.54
N CYS A 201 3.48 24.44 -17.97
CA CYS A 201 4.82 24.40 -17.39
C CYS A 201 5.90 24.71 -18.45
N GLN A 202 5.81 24.07 -19.62
CA GLN A 202 6.75 24.31 -20.73
C GLN A 202 6.72 25.77 -21.21
N LYS A 203 5.55 26.40 -21.17
CA LYS A 203 5.37 27.81 -21.58
C LYS A 203 5.89 28.79 -20.53
N GLU A 204 5.54 28.60 -19.26
CA GLU A 204 5.73 29.61 -18.20
C GLU A 204 6.99 29.37 -17.36
N CYS A 205 7.45 28.13 -17.26
CA CYS A 205 8.63 27.71 -16.47
C CYS A 205 9.47 26.70 -17.27
N PRO A 206 10.08 27.10 -18.41
CA PRO A 206 10.76 26.19 -19.34
C PRO A 206 12.00 25.49 -18.73
N THR A 207 12.53 26.02 -17.63
CA THR A 207 13.58 25.43 -16.80
C THR A 207 13.12 24.19 -16.04
N LEU A 208 11.84 24.08 -15.70
CA LEU A 208 11.24 22.89 -15.09
C LEU A 208 10.84 21.88 -16.17
N LYS A 209 11.78 21.03 -16.56
CA LYS A 209 11.54 20.01 -17.59
C LYS A 209 10.61 18.92 -17.05
N PRO A 210 9.49 18.58 -17.72
CA PRO A 210 8.63 17.48 -17.30
C PRO A 210 9.38 16.15 -17.26
N GLY A 211 9.24 15.39 -16.18
CA GLY A 211 9.91 14.09 -16.04
C GLY A 211 9.19 12.96 -16.81
N PRO A 212 9.82 11.78 -16.91
CA PRO A 212 9.25 10.64 -17.65
C PRO A 212 7.86 10.23 -17.17
N SER A 213 7.59 10.37 -15.87
CA SER A 213 6.26 10.06 -15.35
C SER A 213 5.22 11.01 -15.93
N MET A 214 5.53 12.29 -16.16
CA MET A 214 4.61 13.32 -16.66
C MET A 214 4.30 13.19 -18.15
N LEU A 215 5.14 12.49 -18.90
CA LEU A 215 5.03 12.34 -20.34
C LEU A 215 4.44 10.99 -20.77
N LYS A 216 4.23 10.06 -19.82
CA LYS A 216 3.70 8.72 -20.11
C LYS A 216 2.16 8.72 -20.12
N GLU A 217 1.58 8.03 -21.10
CA GLU A 217 0.14 7.70 -21.17
C GLU A 217 -0.26 6.64 -20.14
N GLY A 218 -1.54 6.57 -19.76
CA GLY A 218 -2.06 5.56 -18.83
C GLY A 218 -1.60 5.78 -17.39
N ARG A 219 -1.57 7.04 -16.94
CA ARG A 219 -1.18 7.38 -15.57
C ARG A 219 -2.24 6.87 -14.57
N PRO A 220 -1.81 6.33 -13.41
CA PRO A 220 -2.74 6.02 -12.33
C PRO A 220 -3.51 7.27 -11.93
N GLY A 221 -4.82 7.14 -11.77
CA GLY A 221 -5.69 8.23 -11.30
C GLY A 221 -5.34 8.79 -9.91
N GLU A 222 -4.39 8.16 -9.20
CA GLU A 222 -3.91 8.61 -7.90
C GLU A 222 -2.65 9.49 -7.98
N SER A 223 -2.09 9.72 -9.18
CA SER A 223 -0.86 10.48 -9.36
C SER A 223 -1.05 11.97 -9.06
N LYS A 224 -0.74 12.38 -7.83
CA LYS A 224 -0.89 13.76 -7.31
C LYS A 224 0.42 14.55 -7.26
N THR A 225 1.52 13.97 -7.76
CA THR A 225 2.85 14.59 -7.74
C THR A 225 3.38 14.75 -9.15
N MET A 226 3.75 15.98 -9.50
CA MET A 226 4.47 16.29 -10.73
C MET A 226 5.96 16.17 -10.45
N ILE A 227 6.61 15.19 -11.09
CA ILE A 227 8.04 14.89 -10.91
C ILE A 227 8.76 15.38 -12.16
N PHE A 228 9.65 16.35 -11.98
CA PHE A 228 10.42 16.92 -13.07
C PHE A 228 11.63 16.05 -13.43
N ALA A 229 12.19 16.27 -14.61
CA ALA A 229 13.32 15.51 -15.13
C ALA A 229 14.59 15.80 -14.30
N PRO A 230 15.48 14.80 -14.10
CA PRO A 230 16.69 14.97 -13.29
C PRO A 230 17.60 16.12 -13.76
N ASP A 231 17.67 16.37 -15.06
CA ASP A 231 18.48 17.43 -15.70
C ASP A 231 17.91 18.85 -15.51
N THR A 232 16.84 18.99 -14.71
CA THR A 232 16.35 20.27 -14.17
C THR A 232 17.27 20.80 -13.06
N LEU A 233 17.94 19.89 -12.35
CA LEU A 233 18.82 20.17 -11.21
C LEU A 233 20.29 20.11 -11.62
N PRO A 234 21.20 20.72 -10.84
CA PRO A 234 22.63 20.61 -11.11
C PRO A 234 23.14 19.18 -10.90
N ASP A 235 24.15 18.81 -11.69
CA ASP A 235 24.90 17.56 -11.62
C ASP A 235 26.34 17.82 -11.16
N TRP A 236 26.48 18.51 -10.00
CA TRP A 236 27.79 18.74 -9.40
C TRP A 236 28.29 17.46 -8.74
N SER A 237 29.59 17.20 -8.84
CA SER A 237 30.21 15.92 -8.42
C SER A 237 30.03 15.57 -6.94
N PHE A 238 29.74 16.55 -6.08
CA PHE A 238 29.52 16.35 -4.64
C PHE A 238 28.05 16.11 -4.28
N LEU A 239 27.12 16.23 -5.23
CA LEU A 239 25.70 16.07 -4.96
C LEU A 239 25.32 14.58 -4.89
N PRO A 240 24.40 14.22 -3.99
CA PRO A 240 23.76 12.92 -4.04
C PRO A 240 22.79 12.89 -5.22
N GLN A 241 22.14 11.75 -5.43
CA GLN A 241 20.93 11.75 -6.25
C GLN A 241 19.92 12.76 -5.68
N MET A 242 19.32 13.55 -6.57
CA MET A 242 18.31 14.53 -6.20
C MET A 242 16.99 14.31 -6.94
N ARG A 243 15.92 14.89 -6.41
CA ARG A 243 14.61 14.94 -7.07
C ARG A 243 13.91 16.26 -6.77
N ILE A 244 13.35 16.88 -7.79
CA ILE A 244 12.46 18.04 -7.66
C ILE A 244 11.02 17.67 -8.02
N VAL A 245 10.06 18.13 -7.22
CA VAL A 245 8.64 17.80 -7.38
C VAL A 245 7.73 18.99 -7.05
N HIS A 246 6.52 18.96 -7.61
CA HIS A 246 5.36 19.71 -7.15
C HIS A 246 4.28 18.73 -6.66
N GLN A 247 3.99 18.73 -5.36
CA GLN A 247 3.01 17.88 -4.70
C GLN A 247 1.68 18.64 -4.59
N LEU A 248 0.77 18.34 -5.52
CA LEU A 248 -0.46 19.12 -5.73
C LEU A 248 -1.38 19.09 -4.52
N ARG A 249 -1.63 17.91 -3.96
CA ARG A 249 -2.53 17.75 -2.79
C ARG A 249 -1.89 18.27 -1.51
N GLU A 250 -0.59 17.99 -1.33
CA GLU A 250 0.15 18.37 -0.15
C GLU A 250 0.44 19.89 -0.11
N GLY A 251 0.21 20.61 -1.21
CA GLY A 251 0.40 22.06 -1.30
C GLY A 251 1.85 22.45 -1.09
N ASN A 252 2.78 21.72 -1.71
CA ASN A 252 4.19 22.08 -1.64
C ASN A 252 4.98 21.72 -2.90
N GLY A 253 6.09 22.44 -3.08
CA GLY A 253 7.19 22.08 -3.95
C GLY A 253 8.39 21.67 -3.10
N ASN A 254 9.17 20.70 -3.55
CA ASN A 254 10.40 20.37 -2.84
C ASN A 254 11.51 19.82 -3.72
N ILE A 255 12.74 20.01 -3.24
CA ILE A 255 13.96 19.37 -3.74
C ILE A 255 14.47 18.44 -2.64
N ASN A 256 14.60 17.16 -2.95
CA ASN A 256 15.07 16.13 -2.05
C ASN A 256 16.50 15.70 -2.41
N PHE A 257 17.39 15.73 -1.42
CA PHE A 257 18.76 15.23 -1.47
C PHE A 257 18.80 13.85 -0.80
N TYR A 258 18.89 12.79 -1.59
CA TYR A 258 18.81 11.42 -1.06
C TYR A 258 20.01 11.09 -0.15
N GLY A 259 19.73 10.47 1.00
CA GLY A 259 20.76 10.06 1.97
C GLY A 259 21.16 11.15 2.97
N TRP A 260 21.07 12.43 2.58
CA TRP A 260 21.47 13.55 3.44
C TRP A 260 20.56 13.73 4.66
N GLY A 261 19.32 13.24 4.62
CA GLY A 261 18.42 13.31 5.76
C GLY A 261 18.85 12.44 6.94
N ASP A 262 19.77 11.47 6.74
CA ASP A 262 20.34 10.69 7.86
C ASP A 262 21.28 11.56 8.72
N HIS A 263 21.74 12.67 8.14
CA HIS A 263 22.61 13.68 8.76
C HIS A 263 21.81 14.94 9.16
N PHE A 264 20.48 14.83 9.29
CA PHE A 264 19.62 15.99 9.53
C PHE A 264 20.00 16.76 10.80
N THR A 265 20.37 16.05 11.88
CA THR A 265 20.73 16.67 13.16
C THR A 265 21.98 17.55 13.06
N THR A 266 22.92 17.23 12.17
CA THR A 266 24.14 18.02 11.96
C THR A 266 23.97 19.10 10.89
N LEU A 267 23.09 18.87 9.90
CA LEU A 267 22.84 19.82 8.81
C LEU A 267 21.81 20.90 9.12
N ALA A 268 20.77 20.59 9.89
CA ALA A 268 19.56 21.41 9.94
C ALA A 268 19.83 22.88 10.31
N ALA A 269 20.74 23.14 11.25
CA ALA A 269 21.07 24.50 11.66
C ALA A 269 21.76 25.31 10.56
N THR A 270 22.77 24.72 9.91
CA THR A 270 23.50 25.35 8.80
C THR A 270 22.57 25.62 7.62
N VAL A 271 21.81 24.61 7.20
CA VAL A 271 20.86 24.74 6.09
C VAL A 271 19.81 25.80 6.42
N ALA A 272 19.24 25.80 7.63
CA ALA A 272 18.26 26.81 8.01
C ALA A 272 18.83 28.24 8.03
N ALA A 273 20.11 28.41 8.38
CA ALA A 273 20.78 29.69 8.33
C ALA A 273 20.95 30.20 6.88
N ASP A 274 21.33 29.32 5.96
CA ASP A 274 21.48 29.64 4.53
C ASP A 274 20.14 29.93 3.85
N LEU A 275 19.06 29.30 4.32
CA LEU A 275 17.69 29.57 3.86
C LEU A 275 17.05 30.81 4.51
N LYS A 276 17.73 31.47 5.45
CA LYS A 276 17.16 32.61 6.18
C LYS A 276 16.76 33.74 5.22
N GLY A 277 15.52 34.22 5.36
CA GLY A 277 14.98 35.28 4.49
C GLY A 277 14.39 34.76 3.17
N THR A 278 14.43 33.44 2.92
CA THR A 278 13.70 32.79 1.85
C THR A 278 12.37 32.21 2.38
N PRO A 279 11.40 31.87 1.51
CA PRO A 279 10.20 31.14 1.91
C PRO A 279 10.44 29.63 2.12
N TYR A 280 11.70 29.19 2.09
CA TYR A 280 12.05 27.78 2.11
C TYR A 280 12.29 27.28 3.53
N ARG A 281 11.93 26.02 3.77
CA ARG A 281 12.26 25.32 5.01
C ARG A 281 12.97 24.01 4.72
N VAL A 282 13.80 23.59 5.67
CA VAL A 282 14.48 22.30 5.64
C VAL A 282 13.75 21.30 6.52
N VAL A 283 13.46 20.10 5.99
CA VAL A 283 12.81 19.01 6.73
C VAL A 283 13.41 17.65 6.32
N PRO A 284 13.42 16.63 7.20
CA PRO A 284 13.80 15.28 6.80
C PRO A 284 12.61 14.57 6.13
N THR A 285 12.89 13.54 5.34
CA THR A 285 11.85 12.67 4.79
C THR A 285 11.17 11.87 5.91
N ILE A 286 9.84 12.00 6.05
CA ILE A 286 9.06 11.39 7.14
C ILE A 286 8.84 9.88 6.92
N ASN A 287 8.65 9.46 5.66
CA ASN A 287 8.35 8.07 5.30
C ASN A 287 9.55 7.42 4.62
N LYS A 288 10.52 6.94 5.42
CA LYS A 288 11.59 6.09 4.89
C LYS A 288 10.98 4.78 4.37
N ARG A 289 11.36 4.34 3.17
CA ARG A 289 11.11 2.95 2.75
C ARG A 289 11.80 2.02 3.76
N ALA A 290 11.30 0.80 3.96
CA ALA A 290 11.99 -0.18 4.80
C ALA A 290 13.46 -0.33 4.30
N ASN A 291 14.43 -0.17 5.20
CA ASN A 291 15.87 -0.11 4.91
C ASN A 291 16.33 1.07 4.00
N GLY A 292 15.48 2.08 3.80
CA GLY A 292 15.79 3.26 3.02
C GLY A 292 16.51 4.34 3.84
N ARG A 293 17.44 5.04 3.20
CA ARG A 293 18.08 6.24 3.75
C ARG A 293 17.12 7.43 3.73
N SER A 294 17.21 8.31 4.72
CA SER A 294 16.41 9.53 4.76
C SER A 294 16.92 10.55 3.74
N GLY A 295 16.01 11.28 3.11
CA GLY A 295 16.36 12.44 2.30
C GLY A 295 16.25 13.75 3.08
N LEU A 296 17.10 14.73 2.77
CA LEU A 296 16.96 16.12 3.22
C LEU A 296 16.10 16.86 2.20
N MET A 297 14.99 17.46 2.61
CA MET A 297 14.09 18.18 1.72
C MET A 297 14.15 19.68 1.98
N ILE A 298 14.35 20.45 0.92
CA ILE A 298 14.13 21.90 0.90
C ILE A 298 12.74 22.11 0.32
N VAL A 299 11.84 22.69 1.11
CA VAL A 299 10.40 22.75 0.81
C VAL A 299 9.95 24.20 0.68
N VAL A 300 9.17 24.47 -0.35
CA VAL A 300 8.41 25.71 -0.54
C VAL A 300 6.92 25.40 -0.49
N GLU A 301 6.13 26.26 0.15
CA GLU A 301 4.67 26.12 0.15
C GLU A 301 4.08 26.53 -1.20
N THR A 302 3.07 25.79 -1.64
CA THR A 302 2.31 26.09 -2.86
C THR A 302 0.82 25.97 -2.57
N PRO A 303 -0.05 26.60 -3.38
CA PRO A 303 -1.49 26.34 -3.29
C PRO A 303 -1.80 24.85 -3.47
N GLN A 304 -2.77 24.34 -2.72
CA GLN A 304 -3.30 23.00 -2.94
C GLN A 304 -4.08 22.96 -4.25
N ILE A 305 -3.88 21.89 -5.03
CA ILE A 305 -4.47 21.68 -6.34
C ILE A 305 -5.10 20.29 -6.38
N ASP A 306 -6.35 20.22 -6.82
CA ASP A 306 -7.10 18.98 -7.01
C ASP A 306 -7.16 18.64 -8.50
N ASN A 307 -6.39 17.64 -8.91
CA ASN A 307 -6.31 17.20 -10.31
C ASN A 307 -7.54 16.40 -10.79
N LEU A 308 -8.55 16.23 -9.94
CA LEU A 308 -9.88 15.73 -10.32
C LEU A 308 -10.87 16.86 -10.63
N LYS A 309 -10.51 18.12 -10.37
CA LYS A 309 -11.32 19.30 -10.69
C LYS A 309 -10.84 19.97 -11.98
N GLY A 310 -11.62 20.93 -12.47
CA GLY A 310 -11.29 21.69 -13.67
C GLY A 310 -9.90 22.33 -13.58
N PHE A 311 -9.09 22.13 -14.62
CA PHE A 311 -7.75 22.75 -14.71
C PHE A 311 -7.85 24.27 -14.72
N ASP A 312 -8.75 24.81 -15.55
CA ASP A 312 -8.87 26.25 -15.78
C ASP A 312 -9.37 27.00 -14.54
N GLU A 313 -10.19 26.36 -13.70
CA GLU A 313 -10.65 26.88 -12.41
C GLU A 313 -9.50 27.09 -11.41
N GLN A 314 -8.42 26.32 -11.55
CA GLN A 314 -7.27 26.32 -10.64
C GLN A 314 -6.02 26.90 -11.29
N ARG A 315 -6.13 27.47 -12.50
CA ARG A 315 -4.98 27.86 -13.32
C ARG A 315 -4.00 28.79 -12.60
N GLU A 316 -4.49 29.78 -11.86
CA GLU A 316 -3.64 30.72 -11.12
C GLU A 316 -2.91 30.05 -9.95
N ALA A 317 -3.59 29.13 -9.24
CA ALA A 317 -2.98 28.33 -8.18
C ALA A 317 -1.88 27.41 -8.73
N ILE A 318 -2.14 26.78 -9.89
CA ILE A 318 -1.19 25.95 -10.63
C ILE A 318 0.05 26.76 -11.02
N LEU A 319 -0.16 27.92 -11.64
CA LEU A 319 0.93 28.80 -12.09
C LEU A 319 1.77 29.33 -10.91
N SER A 320 1.11 29.72 -9.81
CA SER A 320 1.78 30.12 -8.57
C SER A 320 2.67 29.01 -8.03
N GLY A 321 2.17 27.78 -7.97
CA GLY A 321 2.94 26.61 -7.53
C GLY A 321 4.12 26.28 -8.46
N MET A 322 3.92 26.33 -9.78
CA MET A 322 5.00 26.14 -10.77
C MET A 322 6.12 27.16 -10.57
N ARG A 323 5.78 28.45 -10.44
CA ARG A 323 6.76 29.53 -10.25
C ARG A 323 7.51 29.41 -8.93
N ALA A 324 6.84 28.99 -7.86
CA ALA A 324 7.50 28.74 -6.58
C ALA A 324 8.53 27.61 -6.68
N VAL A 325 8.18 26.50 -7.35
CA VAL A 325 9.10 25.38 -7.60
C VAL A 325 10.26 25.80 -8.51
N ASP A 326 10.01 26.60 -9.53
CA ASP A 326 11.04 27.08 -10.44
C ASP A 326 12.01 28.04 -9.75
N THR A 327 11.49 28.91 -8.87
CA THR A 327 12.31 29.80 -8.05
C THR A 327 13.18 29.01 -7.06
N LEU A 328 12.64 27.93 -6.48
CA LEU A 328 13.40 27.00 -5.65
C LEU A 328 14.50 26.29 -6.46
N ASN A 329 14.19 25.84 -7.68
CA ASN A 329 15.18 25.27 -8.60
C ASN A 329 16.33 26.25 -8.88
N ALA A 330 15.98 27.48 -9.28
CA ALA A 330 16.94 28.53 -9.55
C ALA A 330 17.78 28.91 -8.32
N TRP A 331 17.21 28.81 -7.10
CA TRP A 331 17.95 29.04 -5.87
C TRP A 331 19.07 28.01 -5.69
N ILE A 332 18.81 26.72 -5.94
CA ILE A 332 19.87 25.69 -5.86
C ILE A 332 21.02 26.02 -6.81
N TRP A 333 20.73 26.32 -8.08
CA TRP A 333 21.75 26.67 -9.06
C TRP A 333 22.60 27.89 -8.67
N LYS A 334 21.98 28.91 -8.04
CA LYS A 334 22.66 30.14 -7.63
C LYS A 334 23.49 30.00 -6.36
N ASN A 335 23.18 29.03 -5.50
CA ASN A 335 23.78 28.89 -4.17
C ASN A 335 24.69 27.67 -4.09
N ARG A 336 25.51 27.44 -5.13
CA ARG A 336 26.45 26.31 -5.19
C ARG A 336 27.32 26.19 -3.94
N ASP A 337 27.93 27.30 -3.52
CA ASP A 337 28.86 27.31 -2.39
C ASP A 337 28.20 26.84 -1.08
N ALA A 338 26.95 27.24 -0.83
CA ALA A 338 26.20 26.78 0.33
C ALA A 338 25.94 25.27 0.26
N VAL A 339 25.50 24.77 -0.90
CA VAL A 339 25.23 23.34 -1.10
C VAL A 339 26.51 22.49 -1.02
N GLU A 340 27.64 23.02 -1.48
CA GLU A 340 28.95 22.37 -1.36
C GLU A 340 29.38 22.27 0.12
N GLN A 341 29.17 23.31 0.92
CA GLN A 341 29.39 23.27 2.37
C GLN A 341 28.50 22.24 3.08
N TRP A 342 27.25 22.08 2.63
CA TRP A 342 26.37 21.02 3.15
C TRP A 342 26.94 19.63 2.83
N ALA A 343 27.42 19.43 1.60
CA ALA A 343 28.04 18.17 1.18
C ALA A 343 29.31 17.84 1.99
N GLU A 344 30.16 18.84 2.25
CA GLU A 344 31.34 18.67 3.11
C GLU A 344 30.95 18.27 4.53
N THR A 345 29.86 18.84 5.07
CA THR A 345 29.36 18.49 6.40
C THR A 345 28.90 17.02 6.44
N VAL A 346 28.21 16.56 5.39
CA VAL A 346 27.82 15.14 5.25
C VAL A 346 29.04 14.23 5.15
N ALA A 347 30.08 14.62 4.42
CA ALA A 347 31.28 13.80 4.23
C ALA A 347 32.11 13.61 5.51
N ARG A 348 31.96 14.49 6.51
CA ARG A 348 32.67 14.44 7.80
C ARG A 348 31.94 13.62 8.87
N THR A 349 30.69 13.25 8.63
CA THR A 349 29.80 12.52 9.56
C THR A 349 29.54 11.12 9.08
#